data_AF-A0A1G6Q4Y1-F1
#
_entry.id   AF-A0A1G6Q4Y1-F1
#
_cell.length_a   1.000
_cell.length_b   1.000
_cell.length_c   1.000
_cell.angle_alpha   90.00
_cell.angle_beta   90.00
_cell.angle_gamma   90.00
#
_symmetry.space_group_name_H-M   'P 1'
#
loop_
_entity.id
_entity.type
_entity.pdbx_description
1 polymer ?
#
loop_
_entity_poly.entity_id
_entity_poly.type
_entity_poly.pdbx_seq_one_letter_code
_entity_poly.pdbx_strand_id
1 'polypeptide(L)'
;MADVTAMLEELGDTAPLTAESAAARFAARGWTPGGKVRAGVETSWDKNAVGGWIQTLGGGVVRVSFFVWFRDVDASGYFDDLDAVYEEGEQALADFLPEIEESPLAGRLVEAEQTEADRDEFVKLKKWIFGGRILTAGVIQHDTDLPVMVMVTLETPGTT
;
A
#
# COMPACT_ATOMS: atom_id res chain seq x y z
N MET A 1 -6.62 6.06 8.43
CA MET A 1 -5.91 4.85 8.90
C MET A 1 -6.84 3.67 9.15
N ALA A 2 -7.84 3.78 10.01
CA ALA A 2 -8.86 2.73 10.21
C ALA A 2 -9.54 2.23 8.91
N ASP A 3 -9.71 3.11 7.91
CA ASP A 3 -10.21 2.71 6.58
C ASP A 3 -9.28 1.72 5.85
N VAL A 4 -7.96 1.85 6.04
CA VAL A 4 -6.96 0.97 5.42
C VAL A 4 -6.97 -0.40 6.08
N THR A 5 -6.93 -0.45 7.41
CA THR A 5 -6.92 -1.73 8.14
C THR A 5 -8.19 -2.52 7.91
N ALA A 6 -9.35 -1.84 7.86
CA ALA A 6 -10.61 -2.50 7.56
C ALA A 6 -10.74 -2.92 6.07
N MET A 7 -10.12 -2.20 5.13
CA MET A 7 -9.98 -2.65 3.75
C MET A 7 -9.06 -3.85 3.63
N LEU A 8 -7.90 -3.83 4.31
CA LEU A 8 -6.97 -4.96 4.33
C LEU A 8 -7.65 -6.23 4.82
N GLU A 9 -8.43 -6.15 5.90
CA GLU A 9 -9.20 -7.29 6.43
C GLU A 9 -10.12 -7.90 5.37
N GLU A 10 -10.97 -7.08 4.74
CA GLU A 10 -11.90 -7.56 3.71
C GLU A 10 -11.20 -8.12 2.47
N LEU A 11 -10.12 -7.47 2.05
CA LEU A 11 -9.36 -7.92 0.90
C LEU A 11 -8.68 -9.26 1.22
N GLY A 12 -8.11 -9.43 2.41
CA GLY A 12 -7.51 -10.68 2.85
C GLY A 12 -8.47 -11.86 2.83
N ASP A 13 -9.75 -11.61 3.14
CA ASP A 13 -10.81 -12.63 3.14
C ASP A 13 -11.49 -12.81 1.76
N THR A 14 -11.18 -11.95 0.78
CA THR A 14 -11.77 -12.02 -0.56
C THR A 14 -11.05 -13.05 -1.43
N ALA A 15 -11.70 -14.15 -1.79
CA ALA A 15 -11.15 -15.18 -2.67
C ALA A 15 -12.07 -15.45 -3.88
N PRO A 16 -11.57 -15.33 -5.14
CA PRO A 16 -10.24 -14.85 -5.53
C PRO A 16 -10.10 -13.32 -5.37
N LEU A 17 -8.87 -12.83 -5.15
CA LEU A 17 -8.56 -11.41 -5.29
C LEU A 17 -8.28 -11.08 -6.74
N THR A 18 -9.29 -10.49 -7.39
CA THR A 18 -9.18 -9.88 -8.72
C THR A 18 -9.32 -8.37 -8.63
N ALA A 19 -8.97 -7.65 -9.71
CA ALA A 19 -9.17 -6.21 -9.78
C ALA A 19 -10.64 -5.81 -9.56
N GLU A 20 -11.58 -6.56 -10.15
CA GLU A 20 -13.02 -6.35 -10.00
C GLU A 20 -13.48 -6.57 -8.56
N SER A 21 -13.00 -7.65 -7.93
CA SER A 21 -13.37 -7.95 -6.54
C SER A 21 -12.84 -6.88 -5.57
N ALA A 22 -11.63 -6.38 -5.80
CA ALA A 22 -11.03 -5.31 -5.01
C ALA A 22 -11.78 -3.99 -5.22
N ALA A 23 -12.04 -3.61 -6.48
CA ALA A 23 -12.83 -2.42 -6.82
C ALA A 23 -14.24 -2.45 -6.18
N ALA A 24 -14.88 -3.62 -6.16
CA ALA A 24 -16.17 -3.79 -5.49
C ALA A 24 -16.08 -3.53 -3.98
N ARG A 25 -14.97 -3.92 -3.32
CA ARG A 25 -14.76 -3.61 -1.89
C ARG A 25 -14.54 -2.12 -1.64
N PHE A 26 -13.72 -1.46 -2.47
CA PHE A 26 -13.54 -0.02 -2.38
C PHE A 26 -14.89 0.72 -2.49
N ALA A 27 -15.70 0.38 -3.50
CA ALA A 27 -17.03 0.95 -3.67
C ALA A 27 -17.95 0.66 -2.48
N ALA A 28 -18.00 -0.58 -1.98
CA ALA A 28 -18.83 -0.98 -0.84
C ALA A 28 -18.44 -0.24 0.46
N ARG A 29 -17.16 0.10 0.62
CA ARG A 29 -16.63 0.87 1.75
C ARG A 29 -16.72 2.39 1.55
N GLY A 30 -17.37 2.84 0.48
CA GLY A 30 -17.60 4.27 0.21
C GLY A 30 -16.34 5.04 -0.14
N TRP A 31 -15.35 4.38 -0.75
CA TRP A 31 -14.22 5.09 -1.37
C TRP A 31 -14.68 5.77 -2.65
N THR A 32 -14.11 6.94 -2.93
CA THR A 32 -14.45 7.73 -4.12
C THR A 32 -13.57 7.31 -5.29
N PRO A 33 -14.11 7.02 -6.48
CA PRO A 33 -13.33 6.76 -7.68
C PRO A 33 -12.44 7.94 -8.07
N GLY A 34 -11.16 7.68 -8.36
CA GLY A 34 -10.20 8.66 -8.86
C GLY A 34 -10.25 8.87 -10.38
N GLY A 35 -11.08 8.09 -11.09
CA GLY A 35 -11.34 8.24 -12.53
C GLY A 35 -10.30 7.60 -13.44
N LYS A 36 -9.52 6.64 -12.93
CA LYS A 36 -8.52 5.89 -13.69
C LYS A 36 -9.05 4.50 -13.97
N VAL A 37 -9.67 4.33 -15.14
CA VAL A 37 -10.21 3.03 -15.56
C VAL A 37 -9.19 2.28 -16.41
N ARG A 38 -8.90 1.02 -16.07
CA ARG A 38 -8.09 0.09 -16.87
C ARG A 38 -8.84 -1.21 -17.06
N ALA A 39 -8.91 -1.69 -18.31
CA ALA A 39 -9.67 -2.89 -18.67
C ALA A 39 -11.13 -2.91 -18.16
N GLY A 40 -11.76 -1.74 -18.03
CA GLY A 40 -13.14 -1.59 -17.54
C GLY A 40 -13.29 -1.54 -16.01
N VAL A 41 -12.19 -1.58 -15.25
CA VAL A 41 -12.19 -1.52 -13.78
C VAL A 41 -11.57 -0.19 -13.31
N GLU A 42 -12.20 0.46 -12.34
CA GLU A 42 -11.62 1.63 -11.66
C GLU A 42 -10.42 1.19 -10.80
N THR A 43 -9.26 1.77 -11.06
CA THR A 43 -8.01 1.41 -10.39
C THR A 43 -7.53 2.46 -9.40
N SER A 44 -8.15 3.64 -9.34
CA SER A 44 -7.79 4.72 -8.40
C SER A 44 -8.94 5.01 -7.45
N TRP A 45 -8.63 5.18 -6.18
CA TRP A 45 -9.62 5.38 -5.14
C TRP A 45 -9.12 6.37 -4.11
N ASP A 46 -10.02 7.15 -3.51
CA ASP A 46 -9.67 8.13 -2.49
C ASP A 46 -10.65 8.08 -1.32
N LYS A 47 -10.13 8.17 -0.10
CA LYS A 47 -10.94 8.31 1.12
C LYS A 47 -10.15 8.93 2.26
N ASN A 48 -10.67 9.99 2.87
CA ASN A 48 -10.11 10.61 4.08
C ASN A 48 -8.59 10.90 3.97
N ALA A 49 -8.16 11.50 2.85
CA ALA A 49 -6.76 11.77 2.51
C ALA A 49 -5.85 10.54 2.32
N VAL A 50 -6.42 9.34 2.25
CA VAL A 50 -5.72 8.12 1.84
C VAL A 50 -6.06 7.83 0.39
N GLY A 51 -5.02 7.62 -0.43
CA GLY A 51 -5.16 7.12 -1.79
C GLY A 51 -5.15 5.59 -1.81
N GLY A 52 -5.88 5.00 -2.73
CA GLY A 52 -5.96 3.56 -2.98
C GLY A 52 -5.71 3.27 -4.45
N TRP A 53 -4.98 2.21 -4.75
CA TRP A 53 -4.67 1.83 -6.12
C TRP A 53 -4.72 0.32 -6.33
N ILE A 54 -5.22 -0.10 -7.49
CA ILE A 54 -5.30 -1.50 -7.90
C ILE A 54 -4.41 -1.71 -9.13
N GLN A 55 -3.49 -2.67 -9.06
CA GLN A 55 -2.66 -3.10 -10.19
C GLN A 55 -2.85 -4.58 -10.44
N THR A 56 -3.01 -4.93 -11.72
CA THR A 56 -2.83 -6.29 -12.20
C THR A 56 -1.45 -6.39 -12.81
N LEU A 57 -0.61 -7.24 -12.25
CA LEU A 57 0.75 -7.54 -12.71
C LEU A 57 0.72 -8.78 -13.63
N GLY A 58 1.88 -9.13 -14.19
CA GLY A 58 2.03 -10.36 -14.97
C GLY A 58 1.65 -11.60 -14.15
N GLY A 59 1.24 -12.68 -14.83
CA GLY A 59 0.89 -13.94 -14.16
C GLY A 59 -0.42 -13.92 -13.36
N GLY A 60 -1.27 -12.91 -13.54
CA GLY A 60 -2.56 -12.80 -12.84
C GLY A 60 -2.45 -12.27 -11.40
N VAL A 61 -1.28 -11.80 -10.99
CA VAL A 61 -1.05 -11.19 -9.68
C VAL A 61 -1.84 -9.89 -9.57
N VAL A 62 -2.53 -9.70 -8.45
CA VAL A 62 -3.19 -8.44 -8.11
C VAL A 62 -2.51 -7.84 -6.89
N ARG A 63 -2.07 -6.58 -7.04
CA ARG A 63 -1.54 -5.74 -5.98
C ARG A 63 -2.55 -4.63 -5.68
N VAL A 64 -2.97 -4.54 -4.43
CA VAL A 64 -3.74 -3.40 -3.93
C VAL A 64 -2.83 -2.57 -3.04
N SER A 65 -2.72 -1.28 -3.32
CA SER A 65 -1.85 -0.35 -2.60
C SER A 65 -2.66 0.76 -1.94
N PHE A 66 -2.19 1.22 -0.78
CA PHE A 66 -2.71 2.38 -0.08
C PHE A 66 -1.57 3.37 0.17
N PHE A 67 -1.80 4.65 -0.17
CA PHE A 67 -0.88 5.75 0.10
C PHE A 67 -1.40 6.49 1.32
N VAL A 68 -0.77 6.25 2.46
CA VAL A 68 -1.23 6.78 3.75
C VAL A 68 -0.54 8.08 4.15
N TRP A 69 0.58 8.38 3.49
CA TRP A 69 1.33 9.61 3.63
C TRP A 69 2.12 9.86 2.36
N PHE A 70 2.26 11.13 1.96
CA PHE A 70 3.15 11.53 0.88
C PHE A 70 3.76 12.89 1.16
N ARG A 71 4.99 13.09 0.69
CA ARG A 71 5.67 14.38 0.64
C ARG A 71 6.17 14.62 -0.77
N ASP A 72 5.67 15.69 -1.37
CA ASP A 72 6.19 16.23 -2.62
C ASP A 72 7.47 17.03 -2.31
N VAL A 73 8.53 16.79 -3.08
CA VAL A 73 9.88 17.38 -2.91
C VAL A 73 10.18 18.34 -4.09
N ASP A 74 9.31 18.43 -5.11
CA ASP A 74 9.47 19.34 -6.27
C ASP A 74 8.79 20.67 -5.94
N ALA A 75 7.68 20.59 -5.19
CA ALA A 75 6.87 21.75 -4.82
C ALA A 75 7.58 22.75 -3.90
N SER A 76 8.68 22.38 -3.21
CA SER A 76 9.36 23.26 -2.25
C SER A 76 10.44 24.15 -2.90
N GLY A 77 10.87 23.89 -4.14
CA GLY A 77 11.85 24.72 -4.87
C GLY A 77 13.23 24.86 -4.19
N TYR A 78 13.42 24.15 -3.08
CA TYR A 78 14.67 23.84 -2.44
C TYR A 78 14.88 22.35 -2.66
N PHE A 79 16.12 21.92 -2.88
CA PHE A 79 16.45 20.53 -2.56
C PHE A 79 16.18 20.41 -1.06
N ASP A 80 14.97 20.01 -0.67
CA ASP A 80 14.74 19.53 0.69
C ASP A 80 15.81 18.47 0.93
N ASP A 81 16.38 18.47 2.13
CA ASP A 81 17.33 17.45 2.54
C ASP A 81 16.60 16.11 2.42
N LEU A 82 16.92 15.34 1.38
CA LEU A 82 16.20 14.10 1.04
C LEU A 82 16.27 13.12 2.21
N ASP A 83 17.37 13.15 2.97
CA ASP A 83 17.53 12.39 4.20
C ASP A 83 16.48 12.82 5.24
N ALA A 84 16.19 14.11 5.39
CA ALA A 84 15.13 14.59 6.28
C ALA A 84 13.74 14.15 5.82
N VAL A 85 13.46 14.13 4.51
CA VAL A 85 12.19 13.63 3.97
C VAL A 85 12.05 12.13 4.21
N TYR A 86 13.14 11.37 4.11
CA TYR A 86 13.16 9.96 4.48
C TYR A 86 12.92 9.76 5.98
N GLU A 87 13.56 10.54 6.84
CA GLU A 87 13.31 10.50 8.29
C GLU A 87 11.82 10.80 8.62
N GLU A 88 11.22 11.79 7.95
CA GLU A 88 9.78 12.08 8.07
C GLU A 88 8.92 10.89 7.63
N GLY A 89 9.25 10.28 6.48
CA GLY A 89 8.56 9.09 5.98
C GLY A 89 8.70 7.90 6.91
N GLU A 90 9.88 7.69 7.48
CA GLU A 90 10.15 6.63 8.48
C GLU A 90 9.35 6.85 9.76
N GLN A 91 9.24 8.10 10.22
CA GLN A 91 8.42 8.44 11.37
C GLN A 91 6.93 8.23 11.06
N ALA A 92 6.46 8.65 9.88
CA ALA A 92 5.09 8.41 9.46
C ALA A 92 4.77 6.90 9.33
N LEU A 93 5.73 6.10 8.86
CA LEU A 93 5.62 4.64 8.88
C LEU A 93 5.56 4.13 10.31
N ALA A 94 6.46 4.58 11.20
CA ALA A 94 6.48 4.15 12.60
C ALA A 94 5.18 4.49 13.34
N ASP A 95 4.56 5.63 13.04
CA ASP A 95 3.27 6.04 13.61
C ASP A 95 2.11 5.22 13.02
N PHE A 96 2.25 4.74 11.78
CA PHE A 96 1.23 3.91 11.13
C PHE A 96 1.31 2.42 11.48
N LEU A 97 2.49 1.86 11.74
CA LEU A 97 2.66 0.43 12.02
C LEU A 97 1.76 -0.08 13.17
N PRO A 98 1.60 0.64 14.31
CA PRO A 98 0.67 0.27 15.36
C PRO A 98 -0.77 0.11 14.89
N GLU A 99 -1.22 0.91 13.89
CA GLU A 99 -2.57 0.77 13.34
C GLU A 99 -2.79 -0.60 12.72
N ILE A 100 -1.76 -1.22 12.12
CA ILE A 100 -1.84 -2.60 11.61
C ILE A 100 -1.68 -3.61 12.77
N GLU A 101 -0.68 -3.41 13.61
CA GLU A 101 -0.25 -4.37 14.65
C GLU A 101 -1.18 -4.45 15.85
N GLU A 102 -2.02 -3.45 16.07
CA GLU A 102 -3.03 -3.41 17.12
C GLU A 102 -4.46 -3.61 16.57
N SER A 103 -4.59 -3.74 15.23
CA SER A 103 -5.89 -4.01 14.59
C SER A 103 -6.33 -5.47 14.76
N PRO A 104 -7.59 -5.80 14.41
CA PRO A 104 -8.05 -7.18 14.30
C PRO A 104 -7.20 -8.06 13.38
N LEU A 105 -6.39 -7.48 12.49
CA LEU A 105 -5.45 -8.22 11.62
C LEU A 105 -4.33 -8.89 12.41
N ALA A 106 -3.90 -8.30 13.53
CA ALA A 106 -2.68 -8.66 14.25
C ALA A 106 -2.58 -10.16 14.58
N GLY A 107 -3.68 -10.78 15.00
CA GLY A 107 -3.75 -12.21 15.31
C GLY A 107 -3.60 -13.14 14.10
N ARG A 108 -3.57 -12.59 12.88
CA ARG A 108 -3.48 -13.31 11.59
C ARG A 108 -2.21 -12.97 10.82
N LEU A 109 -1.41 -12.01 11.28
CA LEU A 109 -0.17 -11.59 10.64
C LEU A 109 0.96 -12.52 11.08
N VAL A 110 1.73 -13.00 10.11
CA VAL A 110 3.00 -13.72 10.35
C VAL A 110 4.11 -12.89 9.74
N GLU A 111 5.09 -12.46 10.53
CA GLU A 111 6.21 -11.70 9.99
C GLU A 111 6.94 -12.49 8.90
N ALA A 112 7.26 -11.81 7.80
CA ALA A 112 7.91 -12.39 6.62
C ALA A 112 9.32 -11.83 6.48
N GLU A 113 10.22 -12.67 5.95
CA GLU A 113 11.60 -12.25 5.68
C GLU A 113 11.63 -11.16 4.59
N GLN A 114 12.50 -10.17 4.79
CA GLN A 114 12.78 -9.14 3.80
C GLN A 114 13.90 -9.61 2.87
N THR A 115 13.63 -9.57 1.58
CA THR A 115 14.58 -9.93 0.52
C THR A 115 15.47 -8.76 0.14
N GLU A 116 16.54 -9.01 -0.62
CA GLU A 116 17.37 -7.94 -1.19
C GLU A 116 16.54 -7.01 -2.08
N ALA A 117 15.63 -7.56 -2.89
CA ALA A 117 14.73 -6.77 -3.72
C ALA A 117 13.82 -5.82 -2.91
N ASP A 118 13.37 -6.25 -1.72
CA ASP A 118 12.60 -5.36 -0.83
C ASP A 118 13.46 -4.19 -0.32
N ARG A 119 14.74 -4.41 -0.06
CA ARG A 119 15.67 -3.37 0.42
C ARG A 119 16.12 -2.42 -0.69
N ASP A 120 16.07 -2.87 -1.94
CA ASP A 120 16.32 -2.02 -3.10
C ASP A 120 15.10 -1.14 -3.41
N GLU A 121 13.87 -1.63 -3.17
CA GLU A 121 12.63 -0.88 -3.45
C GLU A 121 12.23 0.07 -2.31
N PHE A 122 12.51 -0.26 -1.05
CA PHE A 122 12.05 0.50 0.11
C PHE A 122 13.21 1.07 0.93
N VAL A 123 13.07 2.33 1.34
CA VAL A 123 13.97 2.97 2.33
C VAL A 123 13.88 2.24 3.66
N LYS A 124 12.66 1.91 4.07
CA LYS A 124 12.35 1.14 5.27
C LYS A 124 11.04 0.41 5.08
N LEU A 125 10.95 -0.83 5.55
CA LEU A 125 9.71 -1.60 5.44
C LEU A 125 9.49 -2.56 6.60
N LYS A 126 8.25 -3.01 6.71
CA LYS A 126 7.84 -4.20 7.46
C LYS A 126 6.95 -5.06 6.58
N LYS A 127 7.11 -6.38 6.70
CA LYS A 127 6.52 -7.37 5.79
C LYS A 127 5.89 -8.51 6.55
N TRP A 128 4.74 -8.97 6.10
CA TRP A 128 4.00 -10.07 6.70
C TRP A 128 3.37 -10.96 5.64
N ILE A 129 3.06 -12.19 6.04
CA ILE A 129 2.08 -13.04 5.39
C ILE A 129 0.72 -12.81 6.06
N PHE A 130 -0.30 -12.55 5.24
CA PHE A 130 -1.68 -12.35 5.67
C PHE A 130 -2.66 -13.02 4.71
N GLY A 131 -3.43 -14.01 5.18
CA GLY A 131 -4.41 -14.71 4.32
C GLY A 131 -3.79 -15.39 3.09
N GLY A 132 -2.54 -15.88 3.21
CA GLY A 132 -1.79 -16.46 2.09
C GLY A 132 -1.24 -15.44 1.10
N ARG A 133 -1.24 -14.15 1.45
CA ARG A 133 -0.74 -13.03 0.65
C ARG A 133 0.41 -12.32 1.33
N ILE A 134 1.10 -11.51 0.56
CA ILE A 134 2.17 -10.66 1.07
C ILE A 134 1.57 -9.30 1.39
N LEU A 135 1.70 -8.88 2.66
CA LEU A 135 1.40 -7.54 3.12
C LEU A 135 2.73 -6.82 3.39
N THR A 136 2.95 -5.68 2.75
CA THR A 136 4.14 -4.84 2.98
C THR A 136 3.70 -3.44 3.36
N ALA A 137 4.28 -2.87 4.41
CA ALA A 137 4.16 -1.45 4.73
C ALA A 137 5.55 -0.84 4.71
N GLY A 138 5.77 0.21 3.92
CA GLY A 138 7.11 0.76 3.76
C GLY A 138 7.15 2.17 3.19
N VAL A 139 8.30 2.81 3.38
CA VAL A 139 8.67 4.09 2.80
C VAL A 139 9.32 3.82 1.44
N ILE A 140 8.80 4.46 0.40
CA ILE A 140 9.27 4.30 -0.98
C ILE A 140 9.43 5.66 -1.66
N GLN A 141 10.46 5.75 -2.50
CA GLN A 141 10.62 6.81 -3.50
C GLN A 141 10.70 6.13 -4.86
N HIS A 142 9.87 6.53 -5.82
CA HIS A 142 9.99 6.01 -7.19
C HIS A 142 11.14 6.69 -7.93
N ASP A 143 11.85 5.92 -8.77
CA ASP A 143 13.10 6.24 -9.50
C ASP A 143 13.20 7.61 -10.21
N THR A 144 12.09 8.32 -10.40
CA THR A 144 12.03 9.55 -11.21
C THR A 144 11.85 10.83 -10.40
N ASP A 145 12.26 10.84 -9.12
CA ASP A 145 12.18 12.01 -8.24
C ASP A 145 10.76 12.60 -8.24
N LEU A 146 9.80 11.83 -7.70
CA LEU A 146 8.80 12.22 -6.67
C LEU A 146 7.40 11.61 -6.77
N PRO A 147 6.63 11.51 -5.65
CA PRO A 147 6.90 11.86 -4.23
C PRO A 147 7.53 10.73 -3.37
N VAL A 148 8.03 11.07 -2.16
CA VAL A 148 8.30 10.06 -1.10
C VAL A 148 6.97 9.70 -0.44
N MET A 149 6.72 8.40 -0.25
CA MET A 149 5.43 7.91 0.22
C MET A 149 5.58 6.83 1.28
N VAL A 150 4.62 6.79 2.21
CA VAL A 150 4.36 5.58 3.00
C VAL A 150 3.26 4.80 2.28
N MET A 151 3.63 3.61 1.82
CA MET A 151 2.75 2.71 1.08
C MET A 151 2.46 1.44 1.87
N VAL A 152 1.23 0.96 1.73
CA VAL A 152 0.79 -0.32 2.26
C VAL A 152 0.28 -1.15 1.11
N THR A 153 0.88 -2.30 0.84
CA THR A 153 0.54 -3.13 -0.31
C THR A 153 0.10 -4.52 0.13
N LEU A 154 -1.00 -4.99 -0.43
CA LEU A 154 -1.45 -6.37 -0.31
C LEU A 154 -1.38 -7.02 -1.69
N GLU A 155 -0.56 -8.06 -1.81
CA GLU A 155 -0.26 -8.71 -3.08
C GLU A 155 -0.56 -10.21 -3.03
N THR A 156 -1.24 -10.73 -4.04
CA THR A 156 -1.38 -12.18 -4.23
C THR A 156 -0.02 -12.80 -4.54
N PRO A 157 0.34 -13.96 -3.96
CA PRO A 157 1.59 -14.63 -4.30
C PRO A 157 1.64 -14.91 -5.80
N GLY A 158 2.77 -14.59 -6.44
CA GLY A 158 3.00 -14.95 -7.82
C GLY A 158 2.92 -16.45 -8.01
N THR A 159 2.22 -16.92 -9.04
CA THR A 159 2.46 -18.26 -9.58
C THR A 159 3.85 -18.25 -10.22
N THR A 160 4.84 -18.74 -9.48
CA THR A 160 6.10 -19.23 -10.05
C THR A 160 5.85 -20.32 -11.08
#